data_AF-A0A7C1GG00-F1
#
_entry.id   AF-A0A7C1GG00-F1
#
_cell.length_a   1.000
_cell.length_b   1.000
_cell.length_c   1.000
_cell.angle_alpha   90.00
_cell.angle_beta   90.00
_cell.angle_gamma   90.00
#
_symmetry.space_group_name_H-M   'P 1'
#
loop_
_entity.id
_entity.type
_entity.pdbx_description
1 polymer ?
#
loop_
_entity_poly.entity_id
_entity_poly.type
_entity_poly.pdbx_seq_one_letter_code
_entity_poly.pdbx_strand_id
1 'polypeptide(L)'
;MIEMKRKIRHWQSVFLCTVIVFFLVFCPASALAVQHHGGAEGLAAHEIGHFLFIVGMFLLLYRLYRGHVSGPGWFEFRVFLWLIILWNVLAFCGHLQWEFMPPDKFIRTDGRVTAFTISTPGDVLFYFSRLDHLLSLPAFVFLAAALHKWRKTA
;
A
#
# COMPACT_ATOMS: atom_id res chain seq x y z
N MET A 1 28.55 35.10 -10.06
CA MET A 1 28.73 34.78 -8.62
C MET A 1 27.40 34.60 -7.87
N ILE A 2 26.36 35.41 -8.14
CA ILE A 2 25.04 35.32 -7.49
C ILE A 2 24.32 33.99 -7.80
N GLU A 3 24.39 33.53 -9.05
CA GLU A 3 23.73 32.30 -9.50
C GLU A 3 24.29 31.03 -8.82
N MET A 4 25.60 30.99 -8.60
CA MET A 4 26.28 29.89 -7.91
C MET A 4 25.89 29.82 -6.43
N LYS A 5 25.77 30.97 -5.75
CA LYS A 5 25.29 31.04 -4.36
C LYS A 5 23.83 30.60 -4.24
N ARG A 6 22.99 30.94 -5.23
CA ARG A 6 21.58 30.51 -5.27
C ARG A 6 21.43 29.01 -5.46
N LYS A 7 22.24 28.41 -6.35
CA LYS A 7 22.30 26.97 -6.58
C LYS A 7 22.76 26.22 -5.32
N ILE A 8 23.84 26.67 -4.67
CA ILE A 8 24.35 26.06 -3.42
C ILE A 8 23.29 26.13 -2.31
N ARG A 9 22.63 27.28 -2.13
CA ARG A 9 21.55 27.44 -1.15
C ARG A 9 20.36 26.51 -1.42
N HIS A 10 20.00 26.31 -2.68
CA HIS A 10 18.94 25.36 -3.06
C HIS A 10 19.31 23.91 -2.70
N TRP A 11 20.54 23.48 -3.00
CA TRP A 11 21.01 22.13 -2.64
C TRP A 11 21.11 21.92 -1.13
N GLN A 12 21.51 22.95 -0.39
CA GLN A 12 21.51 22.93 1.08
C GLN A 12 20.10 22.81 1.65
N SER A 13 19.13 23.54 1.10
CA SER A 13 17.72 23.43 1.50
C SER A 13 17.13 22.07 1.16
N VAL A 14 17.42 21.51 -0.02
CA VAL A 14 16.97 20.17 -0.41
C VAL A 14 17.57 19.12 0.51
N PHE A 15 18.88 19.16 0.76
CA PHE A 15 19.56 18.22 1.65
C PHE A 15 18.99 18.31 3.07
N LEU A 16 18.79 19.52 3.60
CA LEU A 16 18.20 19.72 4.92
C LEU A 16 16.77 19.17 4.99
N CYS A 17 15.93 19.44 3.99
CA CYS A 17 14.59 18.88 3.92
C CYS A 17 14.60 17.35 3.84
N THR A 18 15.52 16.76 3.07
CA THR A 18 15.67 15.30 2.98
C THR A 18 16.08 14.68 4.31
N VAL A 19 17.02 15.29 5.01
CA VAL A 19 17.46 14.84 6.34
C VAL A 19 16.31 14.95 7.35
N ILE A 20 15.56 16.06 7.35
CA ILE A 20 14.40 16.24 8.23
C ILE A 20 13.32 15.18 7.95
N VAL A 21 12.97 14.95 6.68
CA VAL A 21 12.00 13.93 6.29
C VAL A 21 12.49 12.53 6.69
N PHE A 22 13.77 12.23 6.49
CA PHE A 22 14.38 10.96 6.91
C PHE A 22 14.22 10.76 8.43
N PHE A 23 14.58 11.74 9.25
CA PHE A 23 14.43 11.64 10.71
C PHE A 23 12.96 11.55 11.16
N LEU A 24 12.04 12.26 10.51
CA LEU A 24 10.61 12.18 10.81
C LEU A 24 10.02 10.80 10.49
N VAL A 25 10.51 10.11 9.46
CA VAL A 25 10.11 8.73 9.13
C VAL A 25 10.54 7.74 10.24
N PHE A 26 11.68 7.98 10.90
CA PHE A 26 12.16 7.13 12.00
C PHE A 26 11.66 7.55 13.38
N CYS A 27 10.85 8.61 13.47
CA CYS A 27 10.21 9.04 14.71
C CYS A 27 8.70 8.87 14.58
N PRO A 28 8.18 7.61 14.55
CA PRO A 28 6.76 7.37 14.38
C PRO A 28 6.02 7.92 15.60
N ALA A 29 5.41 9.09 15.45
CA ALA A 29 4.35 9.54 16.34
C ALA A 29 3.04 8.90 15.87
N SER A 30 2.11 8.64 16.79
CA SER A 30 0.73 8.32 16.42
C SER A 30 0.18 9.49 15.62
N ALA A 31 0.19 9.37 14.30
CA ALA A 31 -0.56 10.25 13.43
C ALA A 31 -2.03 9.95 13.73
N LEU A 32 -2.62 10.73 14.64
CA LEU A 32 -4.05 10.77 14.99
C LEU A 32 -4.92 11.21 13.79
N ALA A 33 -4.49 10.90 12.57
CA ALA A 33 -5.02 11.43 11.32
C ALA A 33 -6.00 10.48 10.61
N VAL A 34 -6.24 9.27 11.15
CA VAL A 34 -7.44 8.48 10.88
C VAL A 34 -7.79 7.76 12.18
N GLN A 35 -8.95 8.05 12.76
CA GLN A 35 -9.42 7.41 13.98
C GLN A 35 -9.41 5.88 13.81
N HIS A 36 -8.89 5.18 14.81
CA HIS A 36 -9.34 3.82 15.11
C HIS A 36 -10.82 3.98 15.48
N HIS A 37 -11.73 3.80 14.53
CA HIS A 37 -13.13 3.58 14.87
C HIS A 37 -13.16 2.19 15.52
N GLY A 38 -12.91 2.14 16.83
CA GLY A 38 -13.02 0.91 17.60
C GLY A 38 -14.46 0.43 17.53
N GLY A 39 -14.67 -0.74 16.94
CA GLY A 39 -16.00 -1.35 16.79
C GLY A 39 -16.38 -1.59 15.32
N ALA A 40 -17.60 -2.11 15.13
CA ALA A 40 -18.09 -2.57 13.83
C ALA A 40 -18.17 -1.46 12.76
N GLU A 41 -18.41 -0.21 13.15
CA GLU A 41 -18.55 0.92 12.22
C GLU A 41 -17.23 1.23 11.49
N GLY A 42 -16.11 1.12 12.20
CA GLY A 42 -14.78 1.35 11.64
C GLY A 42 -14.39 0.31 10.62
N LEU A 43 -14.60 -0.95 10.99
CA LEU A 43 -14.41 -2.07 10.08
C LEU A 43 -15.32 -1.92 8.86
N ALA A 44 -16.61 -1.61 9.04
CA ALA A 44 -17.53 -1.43 7.93
C ALA A 44 -17.10 -0.31 6.97
N ALA A 45 -16.74 0.87 7.48
CA ALA A 45 -16.26 1.97 6.66
C ALA A 45 -14.96 1.61 5.92
N HIS A 46 -14.04 0.90 6.57
CA HIS A 46 -12.78 0.45 5.99
C HIS A 46 -13.01 -0.57 4.85
N GLU A 47 -13.86 -1.57 5.08
CA GLU A 47 -14.23 -2.58 4.09
C GLU A 47 -14.95 -1.97 2.89
N ILE A 48 -15.83 -0.99 3.11
CA ILE A 48 -16.45 -0.20 2.03
C ILE A 48 -15.36 0.54 1.23
N GLY A 49 -14.34 1.09 1.90
CA GLY A 49 -13.19 1.71 1.26
C GLY A 49 -12.45 0.76 0.32
N HIS A 50 -12.10 -0.43 0.79
CA HIS A 50 -11.48 -1.48 -0.04
C HIS A 50 -12.37 -1.86 -1.22
N PHE A 51 -13.67 -2.08 -0.99
CA PHE A 51 -14.61 -2.44 -2.04
C PHE A 51 -14.69 -1.37 -3.14
N LEU A 52 -14.88 -0.10 -2.75
CA LEU A 52 -14.93 1.01 -3.69
C LEU A 52 -13.61 1.18 -4.45
N PHE A 53 -12.47 0.99 -3.78
CA PHE A 53 -11.16 1.04 -4.42
C PHE A 53 -10.99 -0.08 -5.46
N ILE A 54 -11.35 -1.32 -5.13
CA ILE A 54 -11.30 -2.47 -6.05
C ILE A 54 -12.15 -2.17 -7.29
N VAL A 55 -13.41 -1.76 -7.11
CA VAL A 55 -14.32 -1.43 -8.21
C VAL A 55 -13.75 -0.28 -9.05
N GLY A 56 -13.26 0.78 -8.42
CA GLY A 56 -12.65 1.93 -9.11
C GLY A 56 -11.45 1.53 -9.96
N MET A 57 -10.56 0.67 -9.44
CA MET A 57 -9.40 0.18 -10.17
C MET A 57 -9.77 -0.74 -11.32
N PHE A 58 -10.77 -1.61 -11.16
CA PHE A 58 -11.29 -2.42 -12.26
C PHE A 58 -11.92 -1.56 -13.36
N LEU A 59 -12.70 -0.55 -12.99
CA LEU A 59 -13.29 0.39 -13.96
C LEU A 59 -12.21 1.18 -14.70
N LEU A 60 -11.17 1.63 -14.00
CA LEU A 60 -10.02 2.29 -14.62
C LEU A 60 -9.33 1.35 -15.61
N LEU A 61 -8.98 0.14 -15.18
CA LEU A 61 -8.34 -0.87 -16.03
C LEU A 61 -9.18 -1.19 -17.27
N TYR A 62 -10.49 -1.37 -17.09
CA TYR A 62 -11.43 -1.61 -18.17
C TYR A 62 -11.50 -0.44 -19.17
N ARG A 63 -11.57 0.80 -18.68
CA ARG A 63 -11.57 2.01 -19.55
C ARG A 63 -10.28 2.13 -20.35
N LEU A 64 -9.14 1.86 -19.72
CA LEU A 64 -7.84 1.91 -20.39
C LEU A 64 -7.71 0.80 -21.45
N TYR A 65 -8.25 -0.38 -21.17
CA TYR A 65 -8.32 -1.47 -22.15
C TYR A 65 -9.21 -1.12 -23.34
N ARG A 66 -10.43 -0.61 -23.09
CA ARG A 66 -11.36 -0.11 -24.12
C ARG A 66 -10.75 1.04 -24.94
N GLY A 67 -9.96 1.90 -24.30
CA GLY A 67 -9.27 3.02 -24.93
C GLY A 67 -8.03 2.64 -25.72
N HIS A 68 -7.66 1.34 -25.79
CA HIS A 68 -6.47 0.83 -26.48
C HIS A 68 -5.18 1.56 -26.07
N VAL A 69 -5.09 1.95 -24.78
CA VAL A 69 -3.92 2.64 -24.25
C VAL A 69 -2.69 1.74 -24.44
N SER A 70 -1.63 2.33 -24.99
CA SER A 70 -0.39 1.64 -25.32
C SER A 70 0.78 2.62 -25.27
N GLY A 71 2.01 2.10 -25.43
CA GLY A 71 3.24 2.89 -25.41
C GLY A 71 4.09 2.66 -24.16
N PRO A 72 5.19 3.43 -24.00
CA PRO A 72 6.11 3.30 -22.88
C PRO A 72 5.38 3.47 -21.53
N GLY A 73 5.70 2.63 -20.54
CA GLY A 73 5.09 2.69 -19.21
C GLY A 73 3.75 1.98 -19.07
N TRP A 74 3.08 1.64 -20.18
CA TRP A 74 1.77 0.97 -20.14
C TRP A 74 1.83 -0.42 -19.50
N PHE A 75 2.83 -1.22 -19.86
CA PHE A 75 3.02 -2.55 -19.26
C PHE A 75 3.16 -2.46 -17.74
N GLU A 76 4.04 -1.59 -17.26
CA GLU A 76 4.28 -1.37 -15.83
C GLU A 76 3.00 -0.90 -15.13
N PHE A 77 2.30 0.08 -15.69
CA PHE A 77 1.08 0.61 -15.10
C PHE A 77 -0.03 -0.46 -15.03
N ARG A 78 -0.16 -1.29 -16.06
CA ARG A 78 -1.11 -2.40 -16.07
C ARG A 78 -0.77 -3.45 -15.00
N VAL A 79 0.51 -3.76 -14.79
CA VAL A 79 0.94 -4.67 -13.72
C VAL A 79 0.66 -4.04 -12.34
N PHE A 80 0.93 -2.75 -12.15
CA PHE A 80 0.54 -2.01 -10.94
C PHE A 80 -0.96 -2.14 -10.65
N LEU A 81 -1.83 -1.92 -11.65
CA LEU A 81 -3.27 -2.01 -11.48
C LEU A 81 -3.70 -3.41 -11.01
N TRP A 82 -3.17 -4.47 -11.61
CA TRP A 82 -3.48 -5.82 -11.17
C TRP A 82 -2.98 -6.13 -9.75
N LEU A 83 -1.74 -5.73 -9.43
CA LEU A 83 -1.17 -5.97 -8.11
C LEU A 83 -1.92 -5.20 -7.02
N ILE A 84 -2.29 -3.94 -7.25
CA ILE A 84 -3.01 -3.14 -6.25
C ILE A 84 -4.46 -3.62 -6.07
N ILE A 85 -5.10 -4.13 -7.13
CA ILE A 85 -6.40 -4.81 -7.03
C ILE A 85 -6.26 -6.06 -6.17
N LEU A 86 -5.30 -6.93 -6.47
CA LEU A 86 -5.07 -8.18 -5.72
C LEU A 86 -4.74 -7.90 -4.26
N TRP A 87 -3.92 -6.87 -3.98
CA TRP A 87 -3.62 -6.46 -2.61
C TRP A 87 -4.87 -6.02 -1.87
N ASN A 88 -5.74 -5.20 -2.49
CA ASN A 88 -6.98 -4.78 -1.84
C ASN A 88 -7.94 -5.94 -1.58
N VAL A 89 -8.06 -6.89 -2.51
CA VAL A 89 -8.88 -8.11 -2.30
C VAL A 89 -8.32 -8.92 -1.13
N LEU A 90 -7.00 -9.10 -1.08
CA LEU A 90 -6.35 -9.83 0.01
C LEU A 90 -6.53 -9.13 1.37
N ALA A 91 -6.40 -7.79 1.40
CA ALA A 91 -6.60 -6.98 2.60
C ALA A 91 -8.06 -7.09 3.11
N PHE A 92 -9.04 -6.87 2.22
CA PHE A 92 -10.47 -7.03 2.49
C PHE A 92 -10.77 -8.43 3.08
N CYS A 93 -10.32 -9.50 2.42
CA CYS A 93 -10.48 -10.86 2.96
C CYS A 93 -9.82 -11.02 4.32
N GLY A 94 -8.61 -10.50 4.49
CA GLY A 94 -7.88 -10.55 5.75
C GLY A 94 -8.61 -9.87 6.90
N HIS A 95 -9.17 -8.69 6.67
CA HIS A 95 -9.96 -7.95 7.65
C HIS A 95 -11.23 -8.69 8.03
N LEU A 96 -11.98 -9.22 7.05
CA LEU A 96 -13.14 -10.07 7.34
C LEU A 96 -12.77 -11.33 8.14
N GLN A 97 -11.69 -12.01 7.76
CA GLN A 97 -11.24 -13.23 8.44
C GLN A 97 -10.79 -12.98 9.89
N TRP A 98 -10.28 -11.78 10.20
CA TRP A 98 -9.86 -11.41 11.55
C TRP A 98 -11.02 -11.53 12.55
N GLU A 99 -12.23 -11.11 12.18
CA GLU A 99 -13.42 -11.14 13.04
C GLU A 99 -13.86 -12.56 13.42
N PHE A 100 -13.56 -13.54 12.57
CA PHE A 100 -13.96 -14.93 12.78
C PHE A 100 -12.79 -15.83 13.19
N MET A 101 -11.58 -15.29 13.35
CA MET A 101 -10.40 -16.09 13.63
C MET A 101 -10.40 -16.59 15.08
N PRO A 102 -10.34 -17.91 15.32
CA PRO A 102 -10.31 -18.45 16.67
C PRO A 102 -9.09 -17.97 17.47
N PRO A 103 -9.24 -17.46 18.71
CA PRO A 103 -8.13 -16.91 19.48
C PRO A 103 -6.99 -17.91 19.77
N ASP A 104 -7.30 -19.21 19.82
CA ASP A 104 -6.36 -20.32 20.05
C ASP A 104 -5.39 -20.53 18.89
N LYS A 105 -5.66 -19.96 17.71
CA LYS A 105 -4.74 -19.94 16.57
C LYS A 105 -3.50 -19.08 16.83
N PHE A 106 -3.57 -18.12 17.76
CA PHE A 106 -2.49 -17.20 18.06
C PHE A 106 -1.72 -17.68 19.29
N ILE A 107 -0.49 -18.13 19.07
CA ILE A 107 0.40 -18.54 20.15
C ILE A 107 0.97 -17.29 20.79
N ARG A 108 0.79 -17.15 22.11
CA ARG A 108 1.25 -15.99 22.87
C ARG A 108 2.31 -16.37 23.88
N THR A 109 3.38 -15.58 23.95
CA THR A 109 4.42 -15.65 24.99
C THR A 109 4.56 -14.26 25.59
N ASP A 110 4.48 -14.15 26.91
CA ASP A 110 4.52 -12.86 27.63
C ASP A 110 3.52 -11.81 27.11
N GLY A 111 2.31 -12.26 26.75
CA GLY A 111 1.23 -11.41 26.23
C GLY A 111 1.36 -11.00 24.76
N ARG A 112 2.49 -11.31 24.10
CA ARG A 112 2.75 -11.02 22.69
C ARG A 112 2.46 -12.22 21.81
N VAL A 113 1.89 -12.00 20.64
CA VAL A 113 1.73 -13.04 19.61
C VAL A 113 3.11 -13.36 19.04
N THR A 114 3.56 -14.59 19.18
CA THR A 114 4.87 -15.07 18.72
C THR A 114 4.77 -16.02 17.54
N ALA A 115 3.65 -16.72 17.38
CA ALA A 115 3.40 -17.62 16.27
C ALA A 115 1.90 -17.73 15.95
N PHE A 116 1.61 -18.26 14.76
CA PHE A 116 0.26 -18.49 14.26
C PHE A 116 0.15 -19.92 13.72
N THR A 117 -0.87 -20.65 14.15
CA THR A 117 -1.08 -22.05 13.76
C THR A 117 -1.92 -22.13 12.48
N ILE A 118 -1.32 -22.68 11.42
CA ILE A 118 -2.00 -22.92 10.14
C ILE A 118 -2.49 -24.38 10.11
N SER A 119 -3.79 -24.58 10.05
CA SER A 119 -4.41 -25.90 9.89
C SER A 119 -5.41 -25.97 8.73
N THR A 120 -5.84 -24.83 8.18
CA THR A 120 -6.78 -24.77 7.05
C THR A 120 -6.24 -23.90 5.92
N PRO A 121 -6.72 -24.06 4.66
CA PRO A 121 -6.42 -23.12 3.58
C PRO A 121 -6.83 -21.68 3.89
N GLY A 122 -7.88 -21.48 4.70
CA GLY A 122 -8.30 -20.15 5.17
C GLY A 122 -7.23 -19.49 6.04
N ASP A 123 -6.55 -20.27 6.89
CA ASP A 123 -5.46 -19.78 7.74
C ASP A 123 -4.26 -19.33 6.89
N VAL A 124 -4.00 -20.02 5.77
CA VAL A 124 -2.96 -19.63 4.80
C VAL A 124 -3.31 -18.28 4.17
N LEU A 125 -4.55 -18.10 3.72
CA LEU A 125 -5.02 -16.82 3.15
C LEU A 125 -4.88 -15.69 4.17
N PHE A 126 -5.31 -15.92 5.40
CA PHE A 126 -5.19 -14.97 6.50
C PHE A 126 -3.72 -14.63 6.81
N TYR A 127 -2.83 -15.62 6.82
CA TYR A 127 -1.41 -15.40 7.05
C TYR A 127 -0.81 -14.49 5.96
N PHE A 128 -1.11 -14.78 4.68
CA PHE A 128 -0.68 -13.92 3.57
C PHE A 128 -1.26 -12.52 3.64
N SER A 129 -2.50 -12.36 4.14
CA SER A 129 -3.10 -11.05 4.31
C SER A 129 -2.39 -10.17 5.35
N ARG A 130 -1.55 -10.76 6.22
CA ARG A 130 -0.70 -9.99 7.16
C ARG A 130 0.60 -9.51 6.54
N LEU A 131 0.94 -9.99 5.33
CA LEU A 131 2.13 -9.60 4.60
C LEU A 131 1.80 -8.48 3.60
N ASP A 132 1.39 -7.31 4.10
CA ASP A 132 0.95 -6.19 3.25
C ASP A 132 1.92 -5.85 2.12
N HIS A 133 3.21 -5.91 2.42
CA HIS A 133 4.30 -5.60 1.49
C HIS A 133 4.42 -6.60 0.33
N LEU A 134 3.85 -7.80 0.44
CA LEU A 134 3.96 -8.85 -0.57
C LEU A 134 3.44 -8.41 -1.94
N LEU A 135 2.33 -7.67 -1.96
CA LEU A 135 1.69 -7.18 -3.19
C LEU A 135 1.79 -5.65 -3.31
N SER A 136 1.68 -4.90 -2.21
CA SER A 136 1.71 -3.43 -2.26
C SER A 136 3.07 -2.87 -2.69
N LEU A 137 4.18 -3.41 -2.17
CA LEU A 137 5.52 -2.95 -2.51
C LEU A 137 5.84 -3.14 -4.01
N PRO A 138 5.69 -4.35 -4.60
CA PRO A 138 5.92 -4.50 -6.03
C PRO A 138 4.95 -3.64 -6.86
N ALA A 139 3.69 -3.48 -6.43
CA ALA A 139 2.76 -2.57 -7.12
C ALA A 139 3.34 -1.16 -7.26
N PHE A 140 3.82 -0.56 -6.16
CA PHE A 140 4.38 0.79 -6.19
C PHE A 140 5.71 0.88 -6.96
N VAL A 141 6.52 -0.18 -6.97
CA VAL A 141 7.72 -0.25 -7.84
C VAL A 141 7.31 -0.16 -9.31
N PHE A 142 6.29 -0.91 -9.72
CA PHE A 142 5.76 -0.83 -11.09
C PHE A 142 5.16 0.54 -11.41
N LEU A 143 4.43 1.16 -10.46
CA LEU A 143 3.93 2.52 -10.65
C LEU A 143 5.09 3.51 -10.87
N ALA A 144 6.13 3.47 -10.04
CA ALA A 144 7.29 4.33 -10.18
C ALA A 144 8.00 4.13 -11.52
N ALA A 145 8.13 2.88 -11.98
CA ALA A 145 8.70 2.56 -13.28
C ALA A 145 7.85 3.12 -14.45
N ALA A 146 6.52 3.02 -14.36
CA ALA A 146 5.61 3.60 -15.35
C ALA A 146 5.76 5.12 -15.45
N LEU A 147 5.73 5.82 -14.30
CA LEU A 147 5.89 7.27 -14.22
C LEU A 147 7.23 7.74 -14.77
N HIS A 148 8.31 7.01 -14.46
CA HIS A 148 9.65 7.33 -14.98
C HIS A 148 9.72 7.21 -16.50
N LYS A 149 9.08 6.20 -17.08
CA LYS A 149 9.01 6.04 -18.55
C LYS A 149 8.19 7.15 -19.18
N TRP A 150 7.02 7.49 -18.65
CA TRP A 150 6.21 8.61 -19.15
C TRP A 150 6.94 9.95 -19.10
N ARG A 151 7.69 10.21 -18.03
CA ARG A 151 8.50 11.43 -17.92
C ARG A 151 9.60 11.52 -18.99
N LYS A 152 10.16 10.39 -19.43
CA LYS A 152 11.20 10.39 -20.48
C LYS A 152 10.64 10.60 -21.88
N THR A 153 9.35 10.36 -22.06
CA THR A 153 8.65 10.41 -23.35
C THR A 153 7.77 11.65 -23.50
N ALA A 154 7.61 12.43 -22.43
CA ALA A 154 6.96 13.75 -22.41
C ALA A 154 7.99 14.85 -22.73
#